data_AF-Q75BE5-F1
#
_entry.id   AF-Q75BE5-F1
#
_cell.length_a   1.000
_cell.length_b   1.000
_cell.length_c   1.000
_cell.angle_alpha   90.00
_cell.angle_beta   90.00
_cell.angle_gamma   90.00
#
_symmetry.space_group_name_H-M   'P 1'
#
loop_
_entity.id
_entity.type
_entity.pdbx_description
1 polymer ?
#
loop_
_entity_poly.entity_id
_entity_poly.type
_entity_poly.pdbx_seq_one_letter_code
_entity_poly.pdbx_strand_id
1 'polypeptide(L)'
;MQCTICHRPSTVWYCAHCVNTSPKLILRYKLELTQICEEVTEMRDIVTSTLENAISEKEGLLGKHMERLQHLRLKRYNARLSHRARELEQHLDSKLSRRDGLRRALKQLSPDVAVVPAEDPDEYRELRHKLTLLQNVVSMKSTQKFEELCQWFVFTCSTTEDDHFPYSIRFIPVCNIRNWRLLSTAQESLQHMCEFVIYASRALLVDIPFGSHSEKLTTDHIAAVSHFTVNLLTILIKRKRLQERPDVPDLLGRYDIDGLLYLLCSGGDVESITGTCPPTYKVVHEFVRTALEDGDQSEERGHWMVLE
;
A
#
# COMPACT_ATOMS: atom_id res chain seq x y z
N MET A 1 -28.42 28.03 -42.41
CA MET A 1 -27.91 29.24 -43.08
C MET A 1 -26.94 28.79 -44.18
N GLN A 2 -26.45 29.68 -45.04
CA GLN A 2 -25.42 29.35 -46.03
C GLN A 2 -24.15 30.13 -45.71
N CYS A 3 -22.99 29.51 -45.94
CA CYS A 3 -21.73 30.21 -45.81
C CYS A 3 -21.68 31.39 -46.79
N THR A 4 -21.32 32.58 -46.32
CA THR A 4 -21.28 33.79 -47.15
C THR A 4 -20.18 33.77 -48.22
N ILE A 5 -19.24 32.81 -48.16
CA ILE A 5 -18.10 32.69 -49.08
C ILE A 5 -18.33 31.61 -50.14
N CYS A 6 -18.67 30.38 -49.73
CA CYS A 6 -18.84 29.25 -50.66
C CYS A 6 -20.30 28.82 -50.88
N HIS A 7 -21.26 29.49 -50.22
CA HIS A 7 -22.69 29.20 -50.27
C HIS A 7 -23.10 27.77 -49.86
N ARG A 8 -22.17 26.96 -49.33
CA ARG A 8 -22.48 25.65 -48.76
C ARG A 8 -23.37 25.79 -47.52
N PRO A 9 -24.32 24.86 -47.31
CA PRO A 9 -25.13 24.84 -46.10
C PRO A 9 -24.25 24.75 -44.85
N SER A 10 -24.47 25.65 -43.89
CA SER A 10 -23.68 25.77 -42.66
C SER A 10 -24.56 26.28 -41.52
N THR A 11 -24.23 25.87 -40.29
CA THR A 11 -24.85 26.39 -39.06
C THR A 11 -24.30 27.76 -38.66
N VAL A 12 -23.10 28.09 -39.11
CA VAL A 12 -22.38 29.35 -38.87
C VAL A 12 -22.18 30.13 -40.17
N TRP A 13 -21.97 31.45 -40.04
CA TRP A 13 -21.79 32.40 -41.17
C TRP A 13 -20.64 32.01 -42.11
N TYR A 14 -19.60 31.38 -41.58
CA TYR A 14 -18.48 30.83 -42.34
C TYR A 14 -18.40 29.33 -42.09
N CYS A 15 -18.30 28.52 -43.15
CA CYS A 15 -18.08 27.08 -42.98
C CYS A 15 -16.63 26.79 -42.60
N ALA A 16 -16.37 25.64 -41.96
CA ALA A 16 -15.01 25.23 -41.58
C ALA A 16 -14.02 25.25 -42.75
N HIS A 17 -14.47 24.93 -43.97
CA HIS A 17 -13.64 24.98 -45.17
C HIS A 17 -13.17 26.40 -45.53
N CYS A 18 -14.07 27.39 -45.49
CA CYS A 18 -13.73 28.78 -45.79
C CYS A 18 -12.95 29.46 -44.65
N VAL A 19 -13.21 29.07 -43.40
CA VAL A 19 -12.39 29.49 -42.27
C VAL A 19 -10.96 28.98 -42.50
N ASN A 20 -10.76 27.70 -42.75
CA ASN A 20 -9.43 27.10 -42.91
C ASN A 20 -8.67 27.51 -44.18
N THR A 21 -9.35 28.06 -45.18
CA THR A 21 -8.70 28.55 -46.42
C THR A 21 -8.43 30.05 -46.42
N SER A 22 -9.09 30.83 -45.56
CA SER A 22 -8.89 32.28 -45.47
C SER A 22 -7.91 32.63 -44.33
N PRO A 23 -6.67 33.02 -44.62
CA PRO A 23 -5.68 33.36 -43.58
C PRO A 23 -6.20 34.45 -42.63
N LYS A 24 -6.98 35.41 -43.14
CA LYS A 24 -7.54 36.50 -42.34
C LYS A 24 -8.55 36.02 -41.29
N LEU A 25 -9.40 35.04 -41.61
CA LEU A 25 -10.39 34.51 -40.65
C LEU A 25 -9.71 33.65 -39.59
N ILE A 26 -8.76 32.79 -39.98
CA ILE A 26 -8.00 31.95 -39.04
C ILE A 26 -7.20 32.82 -38.08
N LEU A 27 -6.50 33.84 -38.58
CA LEU A 27 -5.71 34.74 -37.75
C LEU A 27 -6.58 35.44 -36.71
N ARG A 28 -7.77 35.91 -37.09
CA ARG A 28 -8.71 36.52 -36.15
C ARG A 28 -9.13 35.53 -35.05
N TYR A 29 -9.59 34.33 -35.40
CA TYR A 29 -9.99 33.33 -34.40
C TYR A 29 -8.82 32.88 -33.52
N LYS A 30 -7.60 32.79 -34.07
CA LYS A 30 -6.40 32.50 -33.27
C LYS A 30 -6.10 33.61 -32.27
N LEU A 31 -6.21 34.89 -32.67
CA LEU A 31 -6.02 36.01 -31.76
C LEU A 31 -7.11 36.08 -30.66
N GLU A 32 -8.37 35.81 -31.02
CA GLU A 32 -9.46 35.70 -30.04
C GLU A 32 -9.20 34.53 -29.06
N LEU A 33 -8.72 33.39 -29.55
CA LEU A 33 -8.33 32.26 -28.69
C LEU A 33 -7.14 32.58 -27.78
N THR A 34 -6.12 33.29 -28.26
CA THR A 34 -4.99 33.68 -27.40
C THR A 34 -5.43 34.63 -26.31
N GLN A 35 -6.32 35.58 -26.60
CA GLN A 35 -6.90 36.48 -25.59
C GLN A 35 -7.69 35.70 -24.53
N ILE A 36 -8.54 34.75 -24.95
CA ILE A 36 -9.28 33.90 -24.00
C ILE A 36 -8.32 33.06 -23.15
N CYS A 37 -7.27 32.50 -23.75
CA CYS A 37 -6.27 31.73 -23.01
C CYS A 37 -5.55 32.61 -21.97
N GLU A 38 -5.18 33.85 -22.33
CA GLU A 38 -4.57 34.82 -21.43
C GLU A 38 -5.51 35.18 -20.26
N GLU A 39 -6.78 35.50 -20.54
CA GLU A 39 -7.80 35.77 -19.51
C GLU A 39 -8.02 34.56 -18.58
N VAL A 40 -8.05 33.34 -19.13
CA VAL A 40 -8.17 32.11 -18.35
C VAL A 40 -6.95 31.89 -17.46
N THR A 41 -5.74 32.15 -17.96
CA THR A 41 -4.52 32.07 -17.14
C THR A 41 -4.51 33.12 -16.02
N GLU A 42 -4.90 34.35 -16.31
CA GLU A 42 -4.98 35.42 -15.30
C GLU A 42 -6.01 35.09 -14.22
N MET A 43 -7.20 34.64 -14.60
CA MET A 43 -8.21 34.18 -13.64
C MET A 43 -7.71 33.01 -12.79
N ARG A 44 -6.97 32.08 -13.40
CA ARG A 44 -6.38 30.95 -12.67
C ARG A 44 -5.37 31.44 -11.65
N ASP A 45 -4.53 32.40 -12.00
CA ASP A 45 -3.50 32.97 -11.12
C ASP A 45 -4.11 33.79 -9.96
N ILE A 46 -5.22 34.48 -10.21
CA ILE A 46 -6.01 35.15 -9.15
C ILE A 46 -6.63 34.12 -8.19
N VAL A 47 -7.17 33.01 -8.72
CA VAL A 47 -7.75 31.96 -7.89
C VAL A 47 -6.68 31.23 -7.08
N THR A 48 -5.53 30.92 -7.67
CA THR A 48 -4.43 30.26 -6.93
C THR A 48 -3.86 31.17 -5.87
N SER A 49 -3.60 32.45 -6.16
CA SER A 49 -3.11 33.41 -5.17
C SER A 49 -4.09 33.65 -4.02
N THR A 50 -5.39 33.76 -4.30
CA THR A 50 -6.42 33.88 -3.25
C THR A 50 -6.53 32.63 -2.38
N LEU A 51 -6.36 31.43 -2.96
CA LEU A 51 -6.31 30.18 -2.21
C LEU A 51 -5.04 30.07 -1.37
N GLU A 52 -3.88 30.41 -1.94
CA GLU A 52 -2.59 30.40 -1.24
C GLU A 52 -2.64 31.35 -0.05
N ASN A 53 -3.06 32.60 -0.23
CA ASN A 53 -3.19 33.58 0.85
C ASN A 53 -4.20 33.14 1.92
N ALA A 54 -5.32 32.51 1.51
CA ALA A 54 -6.29 31.98 2.45
C ALA A 54 -5.76 30.77 3.26
N ILE A 55 -4.79 30.02 2.71
CA ILE A 55 -4.17 28.88 3.37
C ILE A 55 -2.99 29.32 4.26
N SER A 56 -2.13 30.21 3.77
CA SER A 56 -0.89 30.63 4.42
C SER A 56 -1.13 31.71 5.47
N GLU A 57 -1.69 32.84 5.05
CA GLU A 57 -1.90 34.02 5.90
C GLU A 57 -3.24 33.98 6.64
N LYS A 58 -4.13 33.05 6.26
CA LYS A 58 -5.49 32.91 6.79
C LYS A 58 -6.33 34.19 6.64
N GLU A 59 -6.00 35.02 5.66
CA GLU A 59 -6.71 36.25 5.41
C GLU A 59 -8.07 36.01 4.72
N GLY A 60 -8.96 37.00 4.85
CA GLY A 60 -10.27 36.98 4.23
C GLY A 60 -11.31 36.07 4.89
N LEU A 61 -12.47 35.98 4.24
CA LEU A 61 -13.62 35.20 4.73
C LEU A 61 -13.31 33.68 4.69
N LEU A 62 -12.61 33.23 3.64
CA LEU A 62 -12.22 31.83 3.45
C LEU A 62 -11.19 31.38 4.50
N GLY A 63 -10.18 32.21 4.80
CA GLY A 63 -9.19 31.93 5.85
C GLY A 63 -9.83 31.74 7.23
N LYS A 64 -10.78 32.60 7.61
CA LYS A 64 -11.58 32.45 8.84
C LYS A 64 -12.40 31.16 8.87
N HIS A 65 -12.98 30.75 7.74
CA HIS A 65 -13.68 29.47 7.64
C HIS A 65 -12.74 28.27 7.77
N MET A 66 -11.56 28.33 7.17
CA MET A 66 -10.53 27.29 7.29
C MET A 66 -10.01 27.16 8.73
N GLU A 67 -9.74 28.28 9.40
CA GLU A 67 -9.34 28.29 10.81
C GLU A 67 -10.44 27.70 11.71
N ARG A 68 -11.70 28.07 11.48
CA ARG A 68 -12.84 27.48 12.20
C ARG A 68 -12.95 25.97 11.97
N LEU A 69 -12.71 25.50 10.74
CA LEU A 69 -12.69 24.07 10.43
C LEU A 69 -11.53 23.35 11.14
N GLN A 70 -10.33 23.94 11.16
CA GLN A 70 -9.19 23.40 11.90
C GLN A 70 -9.50 23.31 13.40
N HIS A 71 -10.08 24.36 14.00
CA HIS A 71 -10.53 24.35 15.38
C HIS A 71 -11.57 23.26 15.67
N LEU A 72 -12.54 23.05 14.78
CA LEU A 72 -13.53 21.99 14.92
C LEU A 72 -12.90 20.59 14.80
N ARG A 73 -11.93 20.40 13.90
CA ARG A 73 -11.17 19.15 13.76
C ARG A 73 -10.39 18.86 15.04
N LEU A 74 -9.65 19.84 15.56
CA LEU A 74 -8.92 19.73 16.83
C LEU A 74 -9.86 19.44 18.00
N LYS A 75 -11.01 20.12 18.09
CA LYS A 75 -12.01 19.87 19.13
C LYS A 75 -12.57 18.44 19.06
N ARG A 76 -12.87 17.92 17.86
CA ARG A 76 -13.30 16.53 17.66
C ARG A 76 -12.20 15.54 18.06
N TYR A 77 -10.96 15.81 17.69
CA TYR A 77 -9.80 14.98 18.04
C TYR A 77 -9.60 14.94 19.56
N ASN A 78 -9.59 16.10 20.23
CA ASN A 78 -9.48 16.20 21.68
C ASN A 78 -10.64 15.49 22.38
N ALA A 79 -11.88 15.63 21.89
CA ALA A 79 -13.03 14.92 22.45
C ALA A 79 -12.87 13.38 22.37
N ARG A 80 -12.31 12.86 21.26
CA ARG A 80 -11.98 11.43 21.12
C ARG A 80 -10.90 10.99 22.10
N LEU A 81 -9.84 11.80 22.25
CA LEU A 81 -8.77 11.54 23.22
C LEU A 81 -9.31 11.53 24.66
N SER A 82 -10.10 12.52 25.04
CA SER A 82 -10.73 12.58 26.37
C SER A 82 -11.70 11.42 26.62
N HIS A 83 -12.42 10.97 25.59
CA HIS A 83 -13.24 9.75 25.70
C HIS A 83 -12.37 8.53 26.00
N ARG A 84 -11.30 8.33 25.23
CA ARG A 84 -10.40 7.20 25.40
C ARG A 84 -9.64 7.22 26.72
N ALA A 85 -9.26 8.40 27.21
CA ALA A 85 -8.70 8.58 28.55
C ALA A 85 -9.67 8.11 29.64
N ARG A 86 -10.96 8.51 29.55
CA ARG A 86 -11.99 8.06 30.51
C ARG A 86 -12.24 6.55 30.43
N GLU A 87 -12.23 5.95 29.25
CA GLU A 87 -12.33 4.49 29.09
C GLU A 87 -11.16 3.76 29.77
N LEU A 88 -9.95 4.30 29.64
CA LEU A 88 -8.76 3.75 30.29
C LEU A 88 -8.81 3.92 31.81
N GLU A 89 -9.25 5.07 32.32
CA GLU A 89 -9.46 5.30 33.75
C GLU A 89 -10.48 4.30 34.32
N GLN A 90 -11.63 4.13 33.66
CA GLN A 90 -12.64 3.13 34.06
C GLN A 90 -12.06 1.71 34.04
N HIS A 91 -11.23 1.38 33.04
CA HIS A 91 -10.57 0.08 32.98
C HIS A 91 -9.58 -0.12 34.13
N LEU A 92 -8.80 0.92 34.47
CA LEU A 92 -7.87 0.89 35.60
C LEU A 92 -8.62 0.77 36.93
N ASP A 93 -9.70 1.51 37.13
CA ASP A 93 -10.55 1.42 38.34
C ASP A 93 -11.16 0.04 38.49
N SER A 94 -11.62 -0.58 37.39
CA SER A 94 -12.09 -1.96 37.37
C SER A 94 -10.99 -2.95 37.78
N LYS A 95 -9.76 -2.77 37.26
CA LYS A 95 -8.60 -3.61 37.61
C LYS A 95 -8.18 -3.43 39.07
N LEU A 96 -8.18 -2.20 39.58
CA LEU A 96 -7.88 -1.88 40.98
C LEU A 96 -8.94 -2.48 41.90
N SER A 97 -10.23 -2.32 41.58
CA SER A 97 -11.34 -2.93 42.31
C SER A 97 -11.24 -4.45 42.33
N ARG A 98 -10.90 -5.07 41.20
CA ARG A 98 -10.66 -6.51 41.11
C ARG A 98 -9.45 -6.94 41.95
N ARG A 99 -8.33 -6.21 41.88
CA ARG A 99 -7.14 -6.46 42.70
C ARG A 99 -7.47 -6.38 44.19
N ASP A 100 -8.25 -5.39 44.60
CA ASP A 100 -8.61 -5.18 46.00
C ASP A 100 -9.65 -6.21 46.47
N GLY A 101 -10.54 -6.66 45.58
CA GLY A 101 -11.39 -7.83 45.80
C GLY A 101 -10.58 -9.11 46.02
N LEU A 102 -9.60 -9.38 45.15
CA LEU A 102 -8.70 -10.55 45.29
C LEU A 102 -7.83 -10.46 46.55
N ARG A 103 -7.30 -9.28 46.89
CA ARG A 103 -6.56 -9.07 48.15
C ARG A 103 -7.42 -9.34 49.37
N ARG A 104 -8.70 -8.97 49.35
CA ARG A 104 -9.65 -9.29 50.43
C ARG A 104 -9.92 -10.79 50.49
N ALA A 105 -10.15 -11.45 49.36
CA ALA A 105 -10.33 -12.89 49.29
C ALA A 105 -9.09 -13.63 49.83
N LEU A 106 -7.88 -13.25 49.41
CA LEU A 106 -6.62 -13.81 49.90
C LEU A 106 -6.39 -13.60 51.40
N LYS A 107 -6.86 -12.48 51.98
CA LYS A 107 -6.81 -12.26 53.43
C LYS A 107 -7.82 -13.10 54.21
N GLN A 108 -8.95 -13.46 53.59
CA GLN A 108 -9.98 -14.31 54.18
C GLN A 108 -9.64 -15.80 54.06
N LEU A 109 -8.89 -16.18 53.03
CA LEU A 109 -8.24 -17.49 52.92
C LEU A 109 -7.20 -17.59 54.05
N SER A 110 -7.56 -18.24 55.16
CA SER A 110 -6.56 -18.67 56.13
C SER A 110 -5.55 -19.58 55.41
N PRO A 111 -4.27 -19.59 55.81
CA PRO A 111 -3.23 -20.33 55.09
C PRO A 111 -3.44 -21.86 55.04
N ASP A 112 -4.47 -22.40 55.70
CA ASP A 112 -4.81 -23.83 55.63
C ASP A 112 -5.82 -24.20 54.55
N VAL A 113 -6.42 -23.24 53.84
CA VAL A 113 -7.33 -23.55 52.73
C VAL A 113 -6.58 -23.41 51.41
N ALA A 114 -5.69 -24.38 51.16
CA ALA A 114 -5.07 -24.62 49.84
C ALA A 114 -6.07 -25.15 48.80
N VAL A 115 -7.34 -24.77 48.90
CA VAL A 115 -8.34 -25.02 47.87
C VAL A 115 -8.45 -23.70 47.11
N VAL A 116 -7.58 -23.55 46.11
CA VAL A 116 -7.82 -22.61 45.01
C VAL A 116 -9.31 -22.76 44.68
N PRO A 117 -10.14 -21.71 44.79
CA PRO A 117 -11.52 -21.81 44.38
C PRO A 117 -11.45 -22.31 42.95
N ALA A 118 -12.02 -23.48 42.71
CA ALA A 118 -12.12 -24.03 41.38
C ALA A 118 -12.79 -22.95 40.55
N GLU A 119 -12.00 -22.18 39.80
CA GLU A 119 -12.49 -21.54 38.59
C GLU A 119 -13.16 -22.69 37.88
N ASP A 120 -14.49 -22.59 37.75
CA ASP A 120 -15.32 -23.71 37.36
C ASP A 120 -14.67 -24.30 36.11
N PRO A 121 -14.12 -25.53 36.17
CA PRO A 121 -13.36 -26.06 35.05
C PRO A 121 -14.23 -26.10 33.79
N ASP A 122 -15.55 -26.11 33.96
CA ASP A 122 -16.52 -26.01 32.90
C ASP A 122 -16.63 -24.58 32.33
N GLU A 123 -16.61 -23.51 33.13
CA GLU A 123 -16.51 -22.12 32.62
C GLU A 123 -15.23 -21.91 31.80
N TYR A 124 -14.08 -22.40 32.29
CA TYR A 124 -12.81 -22.28 31.56
C TYR A 124 -12.84 -23.07 30.25
N ARG A 125 -13.41 -24.29 30.27
CA ARG A 125 -13.60 -25.10 29.06
C ARG A 125 -14.53 -24.42 28.06
N GLU A 126 -15.63 -23.84 28.53
CA GLU A 126 -16.55 -23.07 27.69
C GLU A 126 -15.89 -21.85 27.06
N LEU A 127 -15.14 -21.07 27.85
CA LEU A 127 -14.39 -19.92 27.37
C LEU A 127 -13.35 -20.33 26.32
N ARG A 128 -12.62 -21.42 26.57
CA ARG A 128 -11.66 -21.98 25.61
C ARG A 128 -12.37 -22.44 24.33
N HIS A 129 -13.52 -23.08 24.45
CA HIS A 129 -14.32 -23.49 23.29
C HIS A 129 -14.82 -22.28 22.49
N LYS A 130 -15.38 -21.26 23.15
CA LYS A 130 -15.80 -19.99 22.52
C LYS A 130 -14.63 -19.29 21.83
N LEU A 131 -13.44 -19.28 22.45
CA LEU A 131 -12.23 -18.74 21.84
C LEU A 131 -11.80 -19.52 20.60
N THR A 132 -11.83 -20.86 20.64
CA THR A 132 -11.54 -21.70 19.47
C THR A 132 -12.54 -21.46 18.34
N LEU A 133 -13.84 -21.35 18.65
CA LEU A 133 -14.86 -21.00 17.66
C LEU A 133 -14.61 -19.63 17.02
N LEU A 134 -14.30 -18.62 17.84
CA LEU A 134 -13.96 -17.28 17.35
C LEU A 134 -12.70 -17.29 16.49
N GLN A 135 -11.67 -18.04 16.87
CA GLN A 135 -10.45 -18.20 16.08
C GLN A 135 -10.75 -18.82 14.71
N ASN A 136 -11.60 -19.85 14.65
CA ASN A 136 -12.03 -20.47 13.40
C ASN A 136 -12.83 -19.51 12.50
N VAL A 137 -13.74 -18.73 13.08
CA VAL A 137 -14.52 -17.73 12.32
C VAL A 137 -13.59 -16.63 11.79
N VAL A 138 -12.65 -16.15 12.60
CA VAL A 138 -11.68 -15.13 12.20
C VAL A 138 -10.77 -15.67 11.09
N SER A 139 -10.25 -16.90 11.20
CA SER A 139 -9.39 -17.51 10.18
C SER A 139 -10.13 -17.76 8.87
N MET A 140 -11.40 -18.14 8.93
CA MET A 140 -12.24 -18.32 7.74
C MET A 140 -12.48 -16.99 7.05
N LYS A 141 -12.87 -15.94 7.81
CA LYS A 141 -13.09 -14.60 7.25
C LYS A 141 -11.82 -13.95 6.73
N SER A 142 -10.67 -14.15 7.38
CA SER A 142 -9.40 -13.62 6.90
C SER A 142 -8.96 -14.29 5.60
N THR A 143 -9.15 -15.60 5.48
CA THR A 143 -8.88 -16.36 4.25
C THR A 143 -9.78 -15.90 3.12
N GLN A 144 -11.09 -15.75 3.36
CA GLN A 144 -12.03 -15.25 2.36
C GLN A 144 -11.66 -13.83 1.87
N LYS A 145 -11.35 -12.91 2.79
CA LYS A 145 -10.91 -11.55 2.41
C LYS A 145 -9.62 -11.55 1.59
N PHE A 146 -8.72 -12.48 1.90
CA PHE A 146 -7.48 -12.64 1.15
C PHE A 146 -7.75 -13.16 -0.27
N GLU A 147 -8.66 -14.13 -0.43
CA GLU A 147 -9.09 -14.62 -1.74
C GLU A 147 -9.75 -13.51 -2.58
N GLU A 148 -10.64 -12.72 -1.96
CA GLU A 148 -11.25 -11.53 -2.59
C GLU A 148 -10.19 -10.51 -3.03
N LEU A 149 -9.16 -10.30 -2.21
CA LEU A 149 -8.03 -9.42 -2.53
C LEU A 149 -7.23 -9.95 -3.73
N CYS A 150 -6.94 -11.25 -3.79
CA CYS A 150 -6.27 -11.88 -4.93
C CYS A 150 -7.09 -11.71 -6.21
N GLN A 151 -8.42 -11.82 -6.14
CA GLN A 151 -9.31 -11.57 -7.28
C GLN A 151 -9.30 -10.12 -7.73
N TRP A 152 -9.23 -9.15 -6.81
CA TRP A 152 -9.17 -7.72 -7.13
C TRP A 152 -7.87 -7.30 -7.80
N PHE A 153 -6.76 -7.93 -7.43
CA PHE A 153 -5.46 -7.64 -8.03
C PHE A 153 -5.15 -8.48 -9.26
N VAL A 154 -5.91 -9.55 -9.53
CA VAL A 154 -5.80 -10.38 -10.73
C VAL A 154 -4.35 -10.82 -10.97
N PHE A 155 -3.88 -11.77 -10.16
CA PHE A 155 -2.58 -12.39 -10.38
C PHE A 155 -2.67 -13.46 -11.47
N THR A 156 -1.85 -13.31 -12.51
CA THR A 156 -1.77 -14.30 -13.59
C THR A 156 -0.32 -14.72 -13.82
N CYS A 157 -0.16 -15.93 -14.35
CA CYS A 157 1.11 -16.45 -14.84
C CYS A 157 0.97 -16.66 -16.34
N SER A 158 1.78 -15.96 -17.13
CA SER A 158 1.93 -16.17 -18.57
C SER A 158 3.12 -17.10 -18.79
N THR A 159 2.85 -18.27 -19.35
CA THR A 159 3.90 -19.23 -19.75
C THR A 159 4.39 -19.02 -21.18
N THR A 160 3.86 -18.02 -21.91
CA THR A 160 3.98 -17.97 -23.38
C THR A 160 4.58 -16.70 -23.96
N GLU A 161 4.61 -15.58 -23.23
CA GLU A 161 4.88 -14.27 -23.84
C GLU A 161 6.23 -13.66 -23.44
N ASP A 162 6.61 -13.71 -22.16
CA ASP A 162 7.86 -13.11 -21.67
C ASP A 162 8.55 -14.03 -20.66
N ASP A 163 9.65 -14.69 -21.08
CA ASP A 163 10.48 -15.53 -20.22
C ASP A 163 11.08 -14.75 -19.03
N HIS A 164 11.22 -13.44 -19.18
CA HIS A 164 11.80 -12.57 -18.15
C HIS A 164 10.79 -12.12 -17.10
N PHE A 165 9.49 -12.09 -17.41
CA PHE A 165 8.42 -11.60 -16.53
C PHE A 165 7.17 -12.49 -16.62
N PRO A 166 7.24 -13.74 -16.13
CA PRO A 166 6.15 -14.69 -16.27
C PRO A 166 4.91 -14.32 -15.45
N TYR A 167 5.01 -13.41 -14.47
CA TYR A 167 3.89 -13.07 -13.59
C TYR A 167 3.37 -11.65 -13.85
N SER A 168 2.05 -11.45 -13.73
CA SER A 168 1.44 -10.13 -13.81
C SER A 168 0.46 -9.86 -12.66
N ILE A 169 0.38 -8.59 -12.27
CA ILE A 169 -0.55 -8.04 -11.28
C ILE A 169 -1.33 -6.90 -11.95
N ARG A 170 -2.66 -6.99 -12.00
CA ARG A 170 -3.52 -6.02 -12.71
C ARG A 170 -3.09 -5.78 -14.17
N PHE A 171 -2.65 -6.85 -14.85
CA PHE A 171 -2.14 -6.80 -16.23
C PHE A 171 -0.81 -6.02 -16.38
N ILE A 172 -0.16 -5.67 -15.27
CA ILE A 172 1.19 -5.09 -15.27
C ILE A 172 2.16 -6.22 -14.89
N PRO A 173 3.25 -6.45 -15.65
CA PRO A 173 4.25 -7.46 -15.29
C PRO A 173 4.84 -7.18 -13.91
N VAL A 174 4.94 -8.23 -13.10
CA VAL A 174 5.51 -8.17 -11.74
C VAL A 174 7.02 -8.06 -11.86
N CYS A 175 7.59 -7.03 -11.25
CA CYS A 175 9.03 -6.85 -11.23
C CYS A 175 9.73 -7.95 -10.43
N ASN A 176 10.87 -8.41 -10.93
CA ASN A 176 11.78 -9.32 -10.24
C ASN A 176 13.11 -8.61 -9.95
N ILE A 177 13.92 -9.13 -9.03
CA ILE A 177 15.19 -8.50 -8.68
C ILE A 177 16.17 -8.58 -9.87
N ARG A 178 16.17 -9.72 -10.57
CA ARG A 178 17.11 -9.99 -11.67
C ARG A 178 16.92 -9.12 -12.90
N ASN A 179 15.67 -8.99 -13.37
CA ASN A 179 15.34 -8.28 -14.61
C ASN A 179 14.69 -6.93 -14.36
N TRP A 180 14.66 -6.41 -13.12
CA TRP A 180 14.05 -5.11 -12.74
C TRP A 180 14.26 -4.00 -13.77
N ARG A 181 15.48 -3.89 -14.32
CA ARG A 181 15.92 -2.85 -15.26
C ARG A 181 15.25 -2.92 -16.62
N LEU A 182 14.91 -4.13 -17.09
CA LEU A 182 14.29 -4.35 -18.38
C LEU A 182 12.83 -3.87 -18.39
N LEU A 183 12.26 -3.59 -17.21
CA LEU A 183 10.87 -3.22 -17.04
C LEU A 183 10.69 -1.71 -16.92
N SER A 184 10.17 -1.07 -17.97
CA SER A 184 9.86 0.37 -17.97
C SER A 184 8.82 0.75 -16.92
N THR A 185 7.94 -0.18 -16.54
CA THR A 185 6.89 -0.02 -15.53
C THR A 185 7.31 -0.53 -14.14
N ALA A 186 8.61 -0.77 -13.90
CA ALA A 186 9.10 -1.37 -12.66
C ALA A 186 8.64 -0.62 -11.39
N GLN A 187 8.69 0.71 -11.42
CA GLN A 187 8.27 1.53 -10.28
C GLN A 187 6.76 1.39 -9.98
N GLU A 188 5.91 1.41 -11.02
CA GLU A 188 4.46 1.23 -10.88
C GLU A 188 4.13 -0.19 -10.43
N SER A 189 4.79 -1.21 -11.00
CA SER A 189 4.68 -2.60 -10.57
C SER A 189 5.03 -2.73 -9.09
N LEU A 190 6.18 -2.20 -8.65
CA LEU A 190 6.60 -2.29 -7.25
C LEU A 190 5.61 -1.62 -6.31
N GLN A 191 5.06 -0.47 -6.72
CA GLN A 191 4.02 0.21 -5.95
C GLN A 191 2.79 -0.69 -5.78
N HIS A 192 2.31 -1.30 -6.86
CA HIS A 192 1.16 -2.21 -6.78
C HIS A 192 1.45 -3.47 -5.96
N MET A 193 2.65 -4.02 -6.05
CA MET A 193 3.10 -5.14 -5.21
C MET A 193 3.12 -4.76 -3.73
N CYS A 194 3.67 -3.58 -3.40
CA CYS A 194 3.69 -3.05 -2.04
C CYS A 194 2.28 -2.83 -1.50
N GLU A 195 1.41 -2.18 -2.27
CA GLU A 195 0.00 -1.98 -1.94
C GLU A 195 -0.68 -3.32 -1.65
N PHE A 196 -0.50 -4.31 -2.54
CA PHE A 196 -1.05 -5.65 -2.34
C PHE A 196 -0.57 -6.27 -1.03
N VAL A 197 0.73 -6.27 -0.74
CA VAL A 197 1.29 -6.84 0.50
C VAL A 197 0.75 -6.13 1.76
N ILE A 198 0.55 -4.81 1.70
CA ILE A 198 -0.07 -4.04 2.79
C ILE A 198 -1.54 -4.43 2.98
N TYR A 199 -2.29 -4.62 1.90
CA TYR A 199 -3.68 -5.08 2.02
C TYR A 199 -3.77 -6.53 2.45
N ALA A 200 -2.85 -7.39 1.99
CA ALA A 200 -2.76 -8.80 2.35
C ALA A 200 -2.45 -8.94 3.84
N SER A 201 -1.51 -8.16 4.39
CA SER A 201 -1.18 -8.18 5.81
C SER A 201 -2.39 -7.81 6.67
N ARG A 202 -3.18 -6.82 6.25
CA ARG A 202 -4.43 -6.43 6.93
C ARG A 202 -5.53 -7.49 6.80
N ALA A 203 -5.67 -8.10 5.63
CA ALA A 203 -6.66 -9.16 5.41
C ALA A 203 -6.35 -10.40 6.26
N LEU A 204 -5.06 -10.75 6.36
CA LEU A 204 -4.55 -11.92 7.08
C LEU A 204 -4.28 -11.67 8.57
N LEU A 205 -4.42 -10.42 9.05
CA LEU A 205 -4.12 -10.01 10.43
C LEU A 205 -2.66 -10.31 10.82
N VAL A 206 -1.73 -10.04 9.90
CA VAL A 206 -0.29 -10.20 10.10
C VAL A 206 0.34 -8.83 10.29
N ASP A 207 1.06 -8.66 11.40
CA ASP A 207 1.86 -7.46 11.63
C ASP A 207 3.12 -7.50 10.75
N ILE A 208 3.24 -6.52 9.85
CA ILE A 208 4.40 -6.35 8.99
C ILE A 208 5.36 -5.29 9.55
N PRO A 209 6.67 -5.50 9.47
CA PRO A 209 7.66 -4.60 10.06
C PRO A 209 7.73 -3.23 9.34
N PHE A 210 7.49 -3.20 8.03
CA PHE A 210 7.59 -1.98 7.22
C PHE A 210 6.22 -1.58 6.67
N GLY A 211 5.66 -0.47 7.16
CA GLY A 211 4.38 0.06 6.68
C GLY A 211 4.49 1.01 5.48
N SER A 212 3.34 1.37 4.89
CA SER A 212 3.20 2.29 3.74
C SER A 212 3.83 3.67 3.94
N HIS A 213 4.07 4.08 5.18
CA HIS A 213 4.53 5.42 5.53
C HIS A 213 6.05 5.62 5.45
N SER A 214 6.79 4.65 4.92
CA SER A 214 8.19 4.88 4.61
C SER A 214 8.27 5.78 3.37
N GLU A 215 8.23 7.10 3.57
CA GLU A 215 8.56 8.12 2.56
C GLU A 215 9.83 7.78 1.78
N LYS A 216 10.74 6.99 2.37
CA LYS A 216 11.97 6.47 1.76
C LYS A 216 11.75 5.55 0.56
N LEU A 217 10.54 5.03 0.32
CA LEU A 217 10.29 4.20 -0.88
C LEU A 217 10.43 5.00 -2.18
N THR A 218 10.29 6.33 -2.15
CA THR A 218 10.32 7.14 -3.37
C THR A 218 11.72 7.45 -3.89
N THR A 219 12.75 7.38 -3.04
CA THR A 219 14.12 7.75 -3.43
C THR A 219 15.08 6.58 -3.58
N ASP A 220 14.89 5.50 -2.83
CA ASP A 220 15.80 4.35 -2.84
C ASP A 220 15.05 3.06 -3.22
N HIS A 221 15.19 2.67 -4.49
CA HIS A 221 14.60 1.44 -5.03
C HIS A 221 15.12 0.17 -4.33
N ILE A 222 16.40 0.16 -3.93
CA ILE A 222 17.02 -0.98 -3.24
C ILE A 222 16.36 -1.15 -1.88
N ALA A 223 16.19 -0.07 -1.13
CA ALA A 223 15.49 -0.09 0.16
C ALA A 223 14.02 -0.49 0.00
N ALA A 224 13.35 0.01 -1.05
CA ALA A 224 11.95 -0.33 -1.34
C ALA A 224 11.76 -1.84 -1.60
N VAL A 225 12.56 -2.43 -2.49
CA VAL A 225 12.55 -3.87 -2.78
C VAL A 225 12.90 -4.66 -1.52
N SER A 226 13.90 -4.21 -0.74
CA SER A 226 14.29 -4.87 0.51
C SER A 226 13.15 -4.90 1.54
N HIS A 227 12.46 -3.77 1.75
CA HIS A 227 11.30 -3.70 2.64
C HIS A 227 10.16 -4.60 2.16
N PHE A 228 9.87 -4.56 0.86
CA PHE A 228 8.87 -5.41 0.23
C PHE A 228 9.16 -6.89 0.50
N THR A 229 10.38 -7.34 0.21
CA THR A 229 10.80 -8.73 0.38
C THR A 229 10.68 -9.18 1.84
N VAL A 230 11.13 -8.37 2.81
CA VAL A 230 10.98 -8.73 4.23
C VAL A 230 9.50 -8.86 4.62
N ASN A 231 8.65 -7.94 4.17
CA ASN A 231 7.22 -8.01 4.44
C ASN A 231 6.58 -9.27 3.83
N LEU A 232 6.93 -9.59 2.58
CA LEU A 232 6.45 -10.78 1.88
C LEU A 232 6.85 -12.07 2.61
N LEU A 233 8.12 -12.20 2.98
CA LEU A 233 8.62 -13.35 3.75
C LEU A 233 7.94 -13.47 5.11
N THR A 234 7.69 -12.34 5.79
CA THR A 234 6.98 -12.32 7.07
C THR A 234 5.58 -12.90 6.94
N ILE A 235 4.84 -12.54 5.88
CA ILE A 235 3.50 -13.08 5.61
C ILE A 235 3.58 -14.58 5.31
N LEU A 236 4.51 -15.02 4.46
CA LEU A 236 4.69 -16.43 4.12
C LEU A 236 4.99 -17.30 5.35
N ILE A 237 5.88 -16.84 6.23
CA ILE A 237 6.21 -17.52 7.49
C ILE A 237 4.98 -17.61 8.40
N LYS A 238 4.24 -16.50 8.56
CA LYS A 238 3.03 -16.48 9.40
C LYS A 238 1.91 -17.37 8.88
N ARG A 239 1.83 -17.55 7.56
CA ARG A 239 0.93 -18.52 6.92
C ARG A 239 1.44 -19.96 6.98
N LYS A 240 2.61 -20.22 7.56
CA LYS A 240 3.29 -21.52 7.58
C LYS A 240 3.55 -22.08 6.18
N ARG A 241 3.70 -21.20 5.19
CA ARG A 241 4.05 -21.56 3.80
C ARG A 241 5.56 -21.57 3.57
N LEU A 242 6.29 -20.94 4.48
CA LEU A 242 7.73 -20.87 4.50
C LEU A 242 8.21 -21.26 5.91
N GLN A 243 9.38 -21.87 5.98
CA GLN A 243 10.00 -22.21 7.27
C GLN A 243 10.32 -20.93 8.06
N GLU A 244 10.33 -21.01 9.40
CA GLU A 244 10.58 -19.84 10.26
C GLU A 244 11.96 -19.20 10.04
N ARG A 245 12.93 -19.99 9.55
CA ARG A 245 14.30 -19.55 9.23
C ARG A 245 14.66 -20.03 7.82
N PRO A 246 14.20 -19.35 6.77
CA PRO A 246 14.55 -19.68 5.40
C PRO A 246 15.95 -19.17 5.08
N ASP A 247 16.69 -19.91 4.26
CA ASP A 247 17.91 -19.41 3.64
C ASP A 247 17.54 -18.38 2.55
N VAL A 248 17.67 -17.09 2.87
CA VAL A 248 17.19 -16.00 2.01
C VAL A 248 17.88 -15.99 0.63
N PRO A 249 19.22 -16.14 0.51
CA PRO A 249 19.89 -16.24 -0.78
C PRO A 249 19.42 -17.40 -1.67
N ASP A 250 19.27 -18.62 -1.13
CA ASP A 250 18.76 -19.77 -1.88
C ASP A 250 17.31 -19.53 -2.32
N LEU A 251 16.48 -18.99 -1.41
CA LEU A 251 15.08 -18.73 -1.68
C LEU A 251 14.87 -17.70 -2.79
N LEU A 252 15.54 -16.55 -2.70
CA LEU A 252 15.49 -15.51 -3.74
C LEU A 252 16.19 -15.97 -5.03
N GLY A 253 17.17 -16.87 -4.92
CA GLY A 253 17.81 -17.51 -6.07
C GLY A 253 16.89 -18.43 -6.86
N ARG A 254 15.94 -19.11 -6.20
CA ARG A 254 15.02 -20.05 -6.87
C ARG A 254 13.75 -19.41 -7.39
N TYR A 255 13.11 -18.58 -6.57
CA TYR A 255 11.78 -18.06 -6.86
C TYR A 255 11.77 -16.58 -7.22
N ASP A 256 12.81 -15.82 -6.84
CA ASP A 256 12.83 -14.35 -6.88
C ASP A 256 11.57 -13.75 -6.20
N ILE A 257 11.39 -12.43 -6.23
CA ILE A 257 10.29 -11.74 -5.51
C ILE A 257 8.93 -11.92 -6.17
N ASP A 258 8.91 -12.05 -7.50
CA ASP A 258 7.72 -12.24 -8.32
C ASP A 258 7.13 -13.65 -8.14
N GLY A 259 7.98 -14.68 -8.19
CA GLY A 259 7.57 -16.06 -7.92
C GLY A 259 7.11 -16.27 -6.48
N LEU A 260 7.78 -15.65 -5.49
CA LEU A 260 7.32 -15.69 -4.09
C LEU A 260 5.95 -15.03 -3.91
N LEU A 261 5.71 -13.91 -4.59
CA LEU A 261 4.43 -13.22 -4.56
C LEU A 261 3.33 -14.07 -5.21
N TYR A 262 3.64 -14.72 -6.34
CA TYR A 262 2.72 -15.64 -7.00
C TYR A 262 2.39 -16.86 -6.12
N LEU A 263 3.37 -17.45 -5.44
CA LEU A 263 3.16 -18.57 -4.52
C LEU A 263 2.28 -18.18 -3.32
N LEU A 264 2.45 -16.97 -2.80
CA LEU A 264 1.56 -16.44 -1.76
C LEU A 264 0.08 -16.41 -2.22
N CYS A 265 -0.16 -16.04 -3.48
CA CYS A 265 -1.50 -15.91 -4.04
C CYS A 265 -2.12 -17.25 -4.47
N SER A 266 -1.33 -18.13 -5.10
CA SER A 266 -1.76 -19.45 -5.56
C SER A 266 -1.92 -20.47 -4.42
N GLY A 267 -1.32 -20.20 -3.26
CA GLY A 267 -1.39 -21.06 -2.08
C GLY A 267 -0.45 -22.27 -2.13
N GLY A 268 0.56 -22.24 -3.02
CA GLY A 268 1.63 -23.22 -3.05
C GLY A 268 2.55 -23.14 -1.82
N ASP A 269 3.21 -24.25 -1.49
CA ASP A 269 4.24 -24.28 -0.47
C ASP A 269 5.59 -23.90 -1.07
N VAL A 270 6.39 -23.14 -0.32
CA VAL A 270 7.69 -22.66 -0.78
C VAL A 270 8.78 -23.60 -0.29
N GLU A 271 9.50 -24.23 -1.23
CA GLU A 271 10.63 -25.09 -0.88
C GLU A 271 11.85 -24.24 -0.54
N SER A 272 12.20 -24.15 0.74
CA SER A 272 13.40 -23.45 1.20
C SER A 272 14.29 -24.36 2.02
N ILE A 273 15.60 -24.24 1.84
CA ILE A 273 16.58 -24.81 2.78
C ILE A 273 16.49 -24.05 4.11
N THR A 274 16.62 -24.78 5.24
CA THR A 274 16.63 -24.16 6.57
C THR A 274 17.89 -23.34 6.75
N GLY A 275 17.73 -22.02 6.84
CA GLY A 275 18.79 -21.05 7.09
C GLY A 275 19.16 -20.95 8.57
N THR A 276 20.23 -20.21 8.85
CA THR A 276 20.73 -20.00 10.21
C THR A 276 19.98 -18.89 10.96
N CYS A 277 19.54 -17.86 10.25
CA CYS A 277 18.95 -16.65 10.81
C CYS A 277 17.54 -16.39 10.25
N PRO A 278 16.66 -15.75 11.04
CA PRO A 278 15.40 -15.23 10.50
C PRO A 278 15.67 -14.16 9.44
N PRO A 279 14.72 -13.93 8.51
CA PRO A 279 14.89 -12.94 7.45
C PRO A 279 14.92 -11.55 8.08
N THR A 280 16.11 -10.96 8.16
CA THR A 280 16.31 -9.59 8.65
C THR A 280 16.56 -8.66 7.48
N TYR A 281 16.20 -7.39 7.66
CA TYR A 281 16.42 -6.36 6.65
C TYR A 281 17.87 -6.33 6.16
N LYS A 282 18.86 -6.49 7.04
CA LYS A 282 20.27 -6.46 6.66
C LYS A 282 20.64 -7.54 5.63
N VAL A 283 20.23 -8.79 5.88
CA VAL A 283 20.54 -9.93 5.00
C VAL A 283 19.84 -9.77 3.65
N VAL A 284 18.56 -9.38 3.67
CA VAL A 284 17.80 -9.14 2.44
C VAL A 284 18.39 -7.97 1.65
N HIS A 285 18.72 -6.86 2.32
CA HIS A 285 19.24 -5.66 1.68
C HIS A 285 20.61 -5.89 1.06
N GLU A 286 21.50 -6.64 1.72
CA GLU A 286 22.80 -7.00 1.17
C GLU A 286 22.68 -7.88 -0.08
N PHE A 287 21.76 -8.84 -0.07
CA PHE A 287 21.47 -9.67 -1.24
C PHE A 287 20.84 -8.87 -2.39
N VAL A 288 19.85 -8.03 -2.10
CA VAL A 288 19.19 -7.19 -3.13
C VAL A 288 20.19 -6.20 -3.72
N ARG A 289 21.04 -5.59 -2.90
CA ARG A 289 22.08 -4.67 -3.37
C ARG A 289 23.09 -5.37 -4.28
N THR A 290 23.62 -6.52 -3.86
CA THR A 290 24.58 -7.29 -4.67
C THR A 290 23.95 -7.75 -5.99
N ALA A 291 22.72 -8.28 -5.97
CA ALA A 291 22.02 -8.70 -7.17
C ALA A 291 21.73 -7.53 -8.14
N LEU A 292 21.41 -6.34 -7.62
CA LEU A 292 21.18 -5.16 -8.45
C LEU A 292 22.50 -4.57 -8.97
N GLU A 293 23.56 -4.48 -8.16
CA GLU A 293 24.88 -3.96 -8.56
C GLU A 293 25.59 -4.87 -9.57
N ASP A 294 25.49 -6.20 -9.42
CA ASP A 294 26.02 -7.15 -10.42
C ASP A 294 25.32 -6.97 -11.78
N GLY A 295 24.04 -6.60 -11.76
CA GLY A 295 23.29 -6.20 -12.96
C GLY A 295 23.78 -4.90 -13.60
N ASP A 296 24.30 -3.92 -12.83
CA ASP A 296 24.90 -2.69 -13.37
C ASP A 296 26.21 -2.99 -14.11
N GLN A 297 27.05 -3.84 -13.51
CA GLN A 297 28.34 -4.16 -14.11
C GLN A 297 28.21 -4.96 -15.41
N SER A 298 27.15 -5.75 -15.56
CA SER A 298 26.87 -6.48 -16.80
C SER A 298 26.51 -5.56 -17.98
N GLU A 299 25.96 -4.37 -17.76
CA GLU A 299 25.81 -3.37 -18.83
C GLU A 299 27.14 -2.67 -19.16
N GLU A 300 27.95 -2.30 -18.15
CA GLU A 300 29.27 -1.71 -18.43
C GLU A 300 30.20 -2.68 -19.15
N ARG A 301 30.07 -3.99 -18.90
CA ARG A 301 30.79 -5.04 -19.66
C ARG A 301 30.00 -5.57 -20.86
N GLY A 302 28.79 -5.09 -21.11
CA GLY A 302 27.90 -5.54 -22.19
C GLY A 302 28.36 -5.14 -23.60
N HIS A 303 29.49 -4.46 -23.75
CA HIS A 303 30.14 -4.20 -25.05
C HIS A 303 30.91 -5.41 -25.63
N TRP A 304 30.84 -6.58 -25.02
CA TRP A 304 31.47 -7.78 -25.59
C TRP A 304 30.50 -8.55 -26.49
N MET A 305 30.89 -8.58 -27.78
CA MET A 305 30.51 -9.57 -28.81
C MET A 305 29.17 -9.34 -29.53
N VAL A 306 29.15 -8.31 -30.37
CA VAL A 306 28.61 -8.50 -31.74
C VAL A 306 29.60 -9.43 -32.46
N LEU A 307 29.32 -10.74 -32.40
CA LEU A 307 29.91 -11.70 -33.33
C LEU A 307 29.07 -11.64 -34.61
N GLU A 308 29.59 -10.92 -35.61
CA GLU A 308 29.28 -11.22 -37.02
C GLU A 308 29.99 -12.51 -37.46
#